data_AF-W6Y1N7-F1
#
_entry.id   AF-W6Y1N7-F1
#
_cell.length_a   1.000
_cell.length_b   1.000
_cell.length_c   1.000
_cell.angle_alpha   90.00
_cell.angle_beta   90.00
_cell.angle_gamma   90.00
#
_symmetry.space_group_name_H-M   'P 1'
#
loop_
_entity.id
_entity.type
_entity.pdbx_description
1 polymer ?
#
loop_
_entity_poly.entity_id
_entity_poly.type
_entity_poly.pdbx_seq_one_letter_code
_entity_poly.pdbx_strand_id
1 'polypeptide(L)'
;MTSDAQNNPFIRNLASSDKKVRDQALDALKQYLGAQSEILELDLLKLWKGLFYCLWMQDKPALQQRLSRDLASLVSTLRTPVVLPFIRAFFLTMSREWGHIEALRLDKYLYLIRQYVNASFAFLSRNKWKKNLVEQWNSIMEETPLECKNMRIPNGLRYHVMDVWVDELENVEGDEWEKEENKETLEKLVQPIESMAKNGNLKPLRNAAKECLADERLRAWRGQETEVASEPEEDDEEAEWGGFAD
;
A
#
# COMPACT_ATOMS: atom_id res chain seq x y z
N MET A 1 23.21 21.41 3.26
CA MET A 1 22.23 22.49 3.07
C MET A 1 20.91 21.92 3.57
N THR A 2 20.73 21.97 4.89
CA THR A 2 19.79 21.12 5.61
C THR A 2 19.10 21.98 6.66
N SER A 3 18.18 22.83 6.21
CA SER A 3 17.37 23.66 7.12
C SER A 3 15.96 24.02 6.61
N ASP A 4 15.59 23.71 5.35
CA ASP A 4 14.36 24.28 4.79
C ASP A 4 13.07 23.54 5.18
N ALA A 5 13.14 22.32 5.68
CA ALA A 5 11.93 21.60 6.03
C ALA A 5 11.24 22.10 7.32
N GLN A 6 11.91 22.93 8.11
CA GLN A 6 11.26 23.64 9.23
C GLN A 6 10.30 24.75 8.74
N ASN A 7 10.36 25.15 7.46
CA ASN A 7 9.66 26.31 6.91
C ASN A 7 8.77 25.98 5.70
N ASN A 8 8.06 24.85 5.69
CA ASN A 8 7.00 24.61 4.71
C ASN A 8 5.63 24.98 5.31
N PRO A 9 5.22 26.28 5.28
CA PRO A 9 3.97 26.74 5.88
C PRO A 9 2.75 26.04 5.31
N PHE A 10 2.83 25.54 4.07
CA PHE A 10 1.76 24.81 3.42
C PHE A 10 1.43 23.46 4.08
N ILE A 11 2.37 22.81 4.79
CA ILE A 11 2.08 21.51 5.44
C ILE A 11 0.99 21.65 6.50
N ARG A 12 1.00 22.77 7.27
CA ARG A 12 -0.07 23.07 8.22
C ARG A 12 -1.40 23.34 7.52
N ASN A 13 -1.34 24.01 6.37
CA ASN A 13 -2.52 24.35 5.58
C ASN A 13 -3.20 23.14 4.94
N LEU A 14 -2.49 22.02 4.74
CA LEU A 14 -3.07 20.74 4.29
C LEU A 14 -4.14 20.21 5.27
N ALA A 15 -4.02 20.52 6.56
CA ALA A 15 -4.97 20.11 7.59
C ALA A 15 -6.00 21.21 7.95
N SER A 16 -6.04 22.31 7.18
CA SER A 16 -7.01 23.40 7.40
C SER A 16 -8.46 22.90 7.27
N SER A 17 -9.39 23.46 8.05
CA SER A 17 -10.83 23.22 7.86
C SER A 17 -11.37 23.84 6.57
N ASP A 18 -10.75 24.91 6.08
CA ASP A 18 -11.11 25.57 4.82
C ASP A 18 -10.60 24.77 3.62
N LYS A 19 -11.53 24.27 2.79
CA LYS A 19 -11.21 23.52 1.56
C LYS A 19 -10.31 24.30 0.62
N LYS A 20 -10.56 25.61 0.45
CA LYS A 20 -9.82 26.45 -0.50
C LYS A 20 -8.36 26.59 -0.09
N VAL A 21 -8.12 26.69 1.22
CA VAL A 21 -6.77 26.70 1.80
C VAL A 21 -6.06 25.35 1.60
N ARG A 22 -6.78 24.23 1.78
CA ARG A 22 -6.21 22.88 1.51
C ARG A 22 -5.86 22.68 0.04
N ASP A 23 -6.75 23.08 -0.88
CA ASP A 23 -6.53 22.95 -2.32
C ASP A 23 -5.27 23.74 -2.74
N GLN A 24 -5.13 25.00 -2.30
CA GLN A 24 -3.95 25.82 -2.55
C GLN A 24 -2.66 25.21 -1.98
N ALA A 25 -2.74 24.62 -0.79
CA ALA A 25 -1.61 23.95 -0.17
C ALA A 25 -1.19 22.69 -0.95
N LEU A 26 -2.14 21.94 -1.50
CA LEU A 26 -1.87 20.76 -2.34
C LEU A 26 -1.23 21.16 -3.68
N ASP A 27 -1.68 22.25 -4.29
CA ASP A 27 -1.08 22.77 -5.52
C ASP A 27 0.36 23.28 -5.30
N ALA A 28 0.60 23.98 -4.19
CA ALA A 28 1.95 24.39 -3.78
C ALA A 28 2.85 23.17 -3.52
N LEU A 29 2.30 22.13 -2.88
CA LEU A 29 3.03 20.89 -2.62
C LEU A 29 3.46 20.19 -3.91
N LYS A 30 2.57 20.09 -4.92
CA LYS A 30 2.89 19.51 -6.23
C LYS A 30 4.09 20.18 -6.89
N GLN A 31 4.11 21.53 -6.87
CA GLN A 31 5.22 22.31 -7.42
C GLN A 31 6.52 22.08 -6.63
N TYR A 32 6.44 22.09 -5.30
CA TYR A 32 7.60 21.86 -4.43
C TYR A 32 8.22 20.47 -4.67
N LEU A 33 7.40 19.43 -4.72
CA LEU A 33 7.83 18.03 -4.84
C LEU A 33 8.53 17.73 -6.17
N GLY A 34 8.04 18.27 -7.29
CA GLY A 34 8.64 18.02 -8.62
C GLY A 34 10.08 18.57 -8.77
N ALA A 35 10.47 19.52 -7.94
CA ALA A 35 11.81 20.12 -7.96
C ALA A 35 12.86 19.38 -7.11
N GLN A 36 12.44 18.49 -6.20
CA GLN A 36 13.35 17.85 -5.23
C GLN A 36 14.05 16.62 -5.83
N SER A 37 15.37 16.54 -5.64
CA SER A 37 16.16 15.32 -5.90
C SER A 37 16.27 14.41 -4.69
N GLU A 38 16.07 14.95 -3.49
CA GLU A 38 16.15 14.25 -2.22
C GLU A 38 15.23 14.96 -1.21
N ILE A 39 14.58 14.20 -0.33
CA ILE A 39 13.80 14.72 0.79
C ILE A 39 14.09 13.84 2.00
N LEU A 40 14.38 14.45 3.14
CA LEU A 40 14.64 13.70 4.37
C LEU A 40 13.39 12.92 4.80
N GLU A 41 13.61 11.74 5.36
CA GLU A 41 12.53 10.86 5.84
C GLU A 41 11.58 11.57 6.80
N LEU A 42 12.12 12.31 7.78
CA LEU A 42 11.31 13.03 8.75
C LEU A 42 10.35 14.04 8.09
N ASP A 43 10.77 14.63 6.97
CA ASP A 43 9.98 15.64 6.27
C ASP A 43 8.93 15.01 5.37
N LEU A 44 9.24 13.84 4.78
CA LEU A 44 8.26 12.98 4.12
C LEU A 44 7.19 12.52 5.12
N LEU A 45 7.55 12.13 6.34
CA LEU A 45 6.60 11.72 7.38
C LEU A 45 5.71 12.88 7.87
N LYS A 46 6.27 14.09 8.02
CA LYS A 46 5.47 15.30 8.34
C LYS A 46 4.50 15.65 7.21
N LEU A 47 4.98 15.61 5.97
CA LEU A 47 4.18 15.85 4.78
C LEU A 47 3.03 14.85 4.70
N TRP A 48 3.31 13.56 4.88
CA TRP A 48 2.29 12.52 4.84
C TRP A 48 1.28 12.64 5.96
N LYS A 49 1.68 13.07 7.15
CA LYS A 49 0.74 13.43 8.21
C LYS A 49 -0.20 14.57 7.76
N GLY A 50 0.32 15.59 7.08
CA GLY A 50 -0.49 16.65 6.49
C GLY A 50 -1.48 16.15 5.43
N LEU A 51 -1.03 15.30 4.50
CA LEU A 51 -1.87 14.70 3.46
C LEU A 51 -2.96 13.78 4.04
N PHE A 52 -2.62 13.01 5.07
CA PHE A 52 -3.58 12.17 5.80
C PHE A 52 -4.74 13.01 6.33
N TYR A 53 -4.44 14.13 7.00
CA TYR A 53 -5.48 15.03 7.51
C TYR A 53 -6.18 15.85 6.42
N CYS A 54 -5.52 16.09 5.28
CA CYS A 54 -6.18 16.67 4.12
C CYS A 54 -7.35 15.80 3.63
N LEU A 55 -7.14 14.47 3.54
CA LEU A 55 -8.20 13.52 3.23
C LEU A 55 -9.18 13.35 4.41
N TRP A 56 -8.71 13.43 5.65
CA TRP A 56 -9.55 13.37 6.84
C TRP A 56 -10.67 14.42 6.80
N MET A 57 -10.32 15.67 6.44
CA MET A 57 -11.23 16.81 6.34
C MET A 57 -12.15 16.80 5.11
N GLN A 58 -12.09 15.77 4.27
CA GLN A 58 -12.97 15.63 3.11
C GLN A 58 -14.15 14.69 3.41
N ASP A 59 -15.36 15.27 3.45
CA ASP A 59 -16.58 14.53 3.81
C ASP A 59 -17.43 14.14 2.61
N LYS A 60 -17.26 14.79 1.44
CA LYS A 60 -18.08 14.48 0.26
C LYS A 60 -17.51 13.27 -0.48
N PRO A 61 -18.26 12.15 -0.68
CA PRO A 61 -17.72 10.92 -1.26
C PRO A 61 -17.02 11.11 -2.62
N ALA A 62 -17.65 11.83 -3.55
CA ALA A 62 -17.05 12.11 -4.86
C ALA A 62 -15.72 12.90 -4.75
N LEU A 63 -15.62 13.80 -3.77
CA LEU A 63 -14.39 14.56 -3.53
C LEU A 63 -13.34 13.73 -2.77
N GLN A 64 -13.73 12.77 -1.94
CA GLN A 64 -12.81 11.82 -1.32
C GLN A 64 -12.10 11.00 -2.39
N GLN A 65 -12.86 10.40 -3.33
CA GLN A 65 -12.29 9.62 -4.43
C GLN A 65 -11.40 10.47 -5.34
N ARG A 66 -11.83 11.69 -5.67
CA ARG A 66 -10.99 12.63 -6.44
C ARG A 66 -9.69 12.94 -5.71
N LEU A 67 -9.78 13.29 -4.42
CA LEU A 67 -8.61 13.61 -3.61
C LEU A 67 -7.66 12.42 -3.50
N SER A 68 -8.15 11.20 -3.26
CA SER A 68 -7.30 10.01 -3.20
C SER A 68 -6.52 9.77 -4.50
N ARG A 69 -7.16 9.98 -5.66
CA ARG A 69 -6.48 9.94 -6.96
C ARG A 69 -5.45 11.07 -7.12
N ASP A 70 -5.81 12.29 -6.72
CA ASP A 70 -4.90 13.44 -6.76
C ASP A 70 -3.66 13.20 -5.87
N LEU A 71 -3.84 12.60 -4.69
CA LEU A 71 -2.73 12.23 -3.81
C LEU A 71 -1.85 11.16 -4.46
N ALA A 72 -2.43 10.04 -4.93
CA ALA A 72 -1.67 8.98 -5.59
C ALA A 72 -0.92 9.47 -6.84
N SER A 73 -1.51 10.42 -7.58
CA SER A 73 -0.86 11.02 -8.76
C SER A 73 0.46 11.73 -8.44
N LEU A 74 0.68 12.15 -7.19
CA LEU A 74 1.93 12.77 -6.75
C LEU A 74 3.13 11.86 -7.03
N VAL A 75 2.98 10.54 -6.89
CA VAL A 75 4.03 9.55 -7.17
C VAL A 75 4.61 9.74 -8.57
N SER A 76 3.77 10.05 -9.56
CA SER A 76 4.20 10.25 -10.94
C SER A 76 4.91 11.58 -11.21
N THR A 77 4.77 12.55 -10.31
CA THR A 77 5.39 13.89 -10.42
C THR A 77 6.76 13.99 -9.75
N LEU A 78 7.09 13.01 -8.91
CA LEU A 78 8.35 12.96 -8.17
C LEU A 78 9.51 12.51 -9.07
N ARG A 79 10.72 12.97 -8.74
CA ARG A 79 11.94 12.39 -9.30
C ARG A 79 12.16 10.99 -8.72
N THR A 80 12.68 10.07 -9.54
CA THR A 80 12.89 8.66 -9.20
C THR A 80 13.50 8.41 -7.82
N PRO A 81 14.55 9.13 -7.37
CA PRO A 81 15.16 8.89 -6.05
C PRO A 81 14.22 9.17 -4.86
N VAL A 82 13.18 9.97 -5.06
CA VAL A 82 12.24 10.39 -4.00
C VAL A 82 11.01 9.47 -3.94
N VAL A 83 10.70 8.75 -5.03
CA VAL A 83 9.46 7.97 -5.16
C VAL A 83 9.34 6.89 -4.08
N LEU A 84 10.33 6.01 -3.94
CA LEU A 84 10.28 4.91 -2.96
C LEU A 84 10.29 5.43 -1.50
N PRO A 85 11.14 6.40 -1.11
CA PRO A 85 11.02 7.05 0.20
C PRO A 85 9.64 7.65 0.48
N PHE A 86 9.02 8.26 -0.53
CA PHE A 86 7.68 8.84 -0.42
C PHE A 86 6.60 7.78 -0.22
N ILE A 87 6.67 6.65 -0.94
CA ILE A 87 5.77 5.49 -0.76
C ILE A 87 5.99 4.84 0.61
N ARG A 88 7.24 4.71 1.07
CA ARG A 88 7.55 4.20 2.41
C ARG A 88 6.91 5.06 3.51
N ALA A 89 7.07 6.38 3.42
CA ALA A 89 6.47 7.32 4.37
C ALA A 89 4.93 7.28 4.36
N PHE A 90 4.31 6.97 3.21
CA PHE A 90 2.87 6.71 3.11
C PHE A 90 2.45 5.52 3.97
N PHE A 91 3.05 4.34 3.76
CA PHE A 91 2.67 3.12 4.48
C PHE A 91 2.97 3.21 5.98
N LEU A 92 4.09 3.82 6.37
CA LEU A 92 4.39 4.13 7.77
C LEU A 92 3.31 5.02 8.41
N THR A 93 2.83 6.03 7.66
CA THR A 93 1.77 6.91 8.14
C THR A 93 0.43 6.18 8.24
N MET A 94 0.05 5.39 7.24
CA MET A 94 -1.18 4.60 7.26
C MET A 94 -1.19 3.63 8.44
N SER A 95 -0.09 2.90 8.66
CA SER A 95 0.06 1.97 9.77
C SER A 95 -0.06 2.68 11.13
N ARG A 96 0.63 3.81 11.32
CA ARG A 96 0.56 4.59 12.57
C ARG A 96 -0.83 5.13 12.86
N GLU A 97 -1.52 5.65 11.86
CA GLU A 97 -2.81 6.32 12.03
C GLU A 97 -4.01 5.38 11.99
N TRP A 98 -3.84 4.12 11.54
CA TRP A 98 -4.94 3.18 11.31
C TRP A 98 -5.91 3.03 12.48
N GLY A 99 -5.37 2.87 13.69
CA GLY A 99 -6.19 2.70 14.91
C GLY A 99 -7.03 3.93 15.27
N HIS A 100 -6.72 5.10 14.70
CA HIS A 100 -7.48 6.33 14.87
C HIS A 100 -8.55 6.51 13.79
N ILE A 101 -8.59 5.68 12.75
CA ILE A 101 -9.56 5.77 11.67
C ILE A 101 -10.89 5.16 12.15
N GLU A 102 -11.86 6.02 12.43
CA GLU A 102 -13.23 5.60 12.72
C GLU A 102 -13.86 4.91 11.50
N ALA A 103 -14.78 3.96 11.75
CA ALA A 103 -15.42 3.15 10.70
C ALA A 103 -16.05 4.00 9.57
N LEU A 104 -16.70 5.12 9.90
CA LEU A 104 -17.30 6.04 8.92
C LEU A 104 -16.29 6.74 7.99
N ARG A 105 -15.00 6.69 8.32
CA ARG A 105 -13.91 7.25 7.51
C ARG A 105 -13.06 6.18 6.84
N LEU A 106 -13.28 4.90 7.12
CA LEU A 106 -12.40 3.82 6.68
C LEU A 106 -12.34 3.72 5.14
N ASP A 107 -13.49 3.76 4.47
CA ASP A 107 -13.60 3.53 3.02
C ASP A 107 -12.69 4.43 2.18
N LYS A 108 -12.56 5.73 2.53
CA LYS A 108 -11.69 6.64 1.78
C LYS A 108 -10.21 6.33 1.95
N TYR A 109 -9.81 5.78 3.09
CA TYR A 109 -8.43 5.35 3.34
C TYR A 109 -8.14 3.99 2.70
N LEU A 110 -9.10 3.06 2.70
CA LEU A 110 -9.00 1.83 1.90
C LEU A 110 -8.83 2.17 0.41
N TYR A 111 -9.66 3.09 -0.10
CA TYR A 111 -9.53 3.54 -1.49
C TYR A 111 -8.18 4.23 -1.73
N LEU A 112 -7.70 5.07 -0.81
CA LEU A 112 -6.38 5.69 -0.94
C LEU A 112 -5.24 4.65 -1.01
N ILE A 113 -5.28 3.61 -0.17
CA ILE A 113 -4.27 2.53 -0.18
C ILE A 113 -4.31 1.79 -1.51
N ARG A 114 -5.50 1.46 -2.02
CA ARG A 114 -5.68 0.86 -3.35
C ARG A 114 -5.00 1.71 -4.44
N GLN A 115 -5.23 3.04 -4.43
CA GLN A 115 -4.58 3.94 -5.38
C GLN A 115 -3.06 4.01 -5.21
N TYR A 116 -2.52 3.85 -4.00
CA TYR A 116 -1.08 3.85 -3.75
C TYR A 116 -0.38 2.55 -4.16
N VAL A 117 -1.05 1.40 -4.01
CA VAL A 117 -0.59 0.13 -4.57
C VAL A 117 -0.51 0.25 -6.10
N ASN A 118 -1.58 0.71 -6.75
CA ASN A 118 -1.60 0.96 -8.19
C ASN A 118 -0.48 1.91 -8.65
N ALA A 119 -0.36 3.07 -8.01
CA ALA A 119 0.64 4.07 -8.37
C ALA A 119 2.08 3.53 -8.19
N SER A 120 2.29 2.64 -7.23
CA SER A 120 3.58 1.96 -7.01
C SER A 120 3.90 1.00 -8.16
N PHE A 121 2.95 0.13 -8.54
CA PHE A 121 3.13 -0.77 -9.68
C PHE A 121 3.32 0.01 -10.99
N ALA A 122 2.53 1.06 -11.22
CA ALA A 122 2.70 1.92 -12.38
C ALA A 122 4.08 2.61 -12.41
N PHE A 123 4.66 2.94 -11.26
CA PHE A 123 6.03 3.46 -11.19
C PHE A 123 7.07 2.37 -11.55
N LEU A 124 6.92 1.15 -11.04
CA LEU A 124 7.81 0.04 -11.34
C LEU A 124 7.75 -0.35 -12.82
N SER A 125 6.55 -0.46 -13.40
CA SER A 125 6.30 -0.70 -14.83
C SER A 125 6.96 0.36 -15.71
N ARG A 126 6.78 1.65 -15.42
CA ARG A 126 7.45 2.75 -16.14
C ARG A 126 8.98 2.67 -16.08
N ASN A 127 9.51 2.04 -15.04
CA ASN A 127 10.93 1.77 -14.89
C ASN A 127 11.34 0.37 -15.37
N LYS A 128 10.49 -0.30 -16.17
CA LYS A 128 10.69 -1.62 -16.76
C LYS A 128 11.04 -2.68 -15.72
N TRP A 129 10.36 -2.63 -14.57
CA TRP A 129 10.49 -3.63 -13.52
C TRP A 129 11.95 -3.88 -13.08
N LYS A 130 12.80 -2.84 -13.11
CA LYS A 130 14.21 -2.95 -12.73
C LYS A 130 14.34 -3.66 -11.38
N LYS A 131 15.07 -4.78 -11.37
CA LYS A 131 15.27 -5.66 -10.20
C LYS A 131 15.50 -4.90 -8.89
N ASN A 132 16.45 -3.96 -8.90
CA ASN A 132 16.78 -3.16 -7.72
C ASN A 132 15.60 -2.32 -7.18
N LEU A 133 14.75 -1.77 -8.06
CA LEU A 133 13.56 -1.02 -7.63
C LEU A 133 12.48 -1.94 -7.08
N VAL A 134 12.29 -3.12 -7.68
CA VAL A 134 11.36 -4.14 -7.18
C VAL A 134 11.78 -4.63 -5.80
N GLU A 135 13.07 -4.93 -5.61
CA GLU A 135 13.62 -5.36 -4.31
C GLU A 135 13.47 -4.29 -3.22
N GLN A 136 13.76 -3.02 -3.54
CA GLN A 136 13.53 -1.92 -2.61
C GLN A 136 12.04 -1.74 -2.29
N TRP A 137 11.16 -1.89 -3.28
CA TRP A 137 9.72 -1.78 -3.06
C TRP A 137 9.18 -2.94 -2.21
N ASN A 138 9.61 -4.17 -2.46
CA ASN A 138 9.30 -5.33 -1.61
C ASN A 138 9.76 -5.11 -0.17
N SER A 139 10.97 -4.55 0.02
CA SER A 139 11.47 -4.21 1.35
C SER A 139 10.51 -3.27 2.09
N ILE A 140 9.89 -2.31 1.40
CA ILE A 140 8.88 -1.42 1.98
C ILE A 140 7.62 -2.20 2.36
N MET A 141 7.16 -3.11 1.49
CA MET A 141 5.99 -3.95 1.76
C MET A 141 6.22 -4.84 2.99
N GLU A 142 7.37 -5.51 3.07
CA GLU A 142 7.74 -6.39 4.18
C GLU A 142 8.05 -5.63 5.47
N GLU A 143 8.48 -4.36 5.38
CA GLU A 143 8.74 -3.54 6.56
C GLU A 143 7.45 -3.14 7.28
N THR A 144 6.37 -2.82 6.53
CA THR A 144 5.15 -2.30 7.14
C THR A 144 3.86 -3.01 6.74
N PRO A 145 3.26 -2.84 5.55
CA PRO A 145 1.92 -3.40 5.30
C PRO A 145 1.87 -4.94 5.36
N LEU A 146 2.96 -5.64 5.05
CA LEU A 146 3.06 -7.10 5.00
C LEU A 146 4.16 -7.67 5.92
N GLU A 147 4.53 -6.95 6.97
CA GLU A 147 5.47 -7.46 7.97
C GLU A 147 4.90 -8.73 8.66
N CYS A 148 5.63 -9.82 8.88
CA CYS A 148 4.96 -11.07 9.27
C CYS A 148 4.55 -11.21 10.75
N LYS A 149 5.23 -10.51 11.67
CA LYS A 149 5.26 -10.87 13.10
C LYS A 149 4.86 -9.77 14.07
N ASN A 150 5.13 -8.52 13.71
CA ASN A 150 4.84 -7.34 14.49
C ASN A 150 3.33 -7.05 14.53
N MET A 151 2.73 -7.39 15.67
CA MET A 151 1.32 -7.15 15.95
C MET A 151 0.95 -5.66 16.12
N ARG A 152 1.93 -4.75 16.14
CA ARG A 152 1.65 -3.30 16.10
C ARG A 152 1.21 -2.83 14.71
N ILE A 153 1.52 -3.59 13.67
CA ILE A 153 1.01 -3.32 12.34
C ILE A 153 -0.46 -3.79 12.29
N PRO A 154 -1.40 -2.92 11.91
CA PRO A 154 -2.83 -3.26 11.89
C PRO A 154 -3.16 -4.36 10.88
N ASN A 155 -3.85 -5.42 11.31
CA ASN A 155 -4.25 -6.51 10.41
C ASN A 155 -5.15 -6.03 9.26
N GLY A 156 -6.01 -5.04 9.49
CA GLY A 156 -6.85 -4.46 8.43
C GLY A 156 -6.04 -3.86 7.28
N LEU A 157 -4.85 -3.31 7.55
CA LEU A 157 -3.95 -2.85 6.49
C LEU A 157 -3.38 -4.03 5.70
N ARG A 158 -3.03 -5.12 6.40
CA ARG A 158 -2.47 -6.34 5.77
C ARG A 158 -3.48 -6.96 4.81
N TYR A 159 -4.69 -7.23 5.32
CA TYR A 159 -5.78 -7.79 4.52
C TYR A 159 -6.06 -6.92 3.31
N HIS A 160 -6.28 -5.62 3.52
CA HIS A 160 -6.61 -4.73 2.40
C HIS A 160 -5.52 -4.65 1.33
N VAL A 161 -4.24 -4.71 1.71
CA VAL A 161 -3.13 -4.74 0.72
C VAL A 161 -3.12 -6.05 -0.06
N MET A 162 -3.40 -7.20 0.57
CA MET A 162 -3.53 -8.48 -0.12
C MET A 162 -4.77 -8.50 -1.03
N ASP A 163 -5.90 -8.01 -0.54
CA ASP A 163 -7.19 -7.98 -1.25
C ASP A 163 -7.12 -7.22 -2.58
N VAL A 164 -6.35 -6.13 -2.65
CA VAL A 164 -6.23 -5.30 -3.86
C VAL A 164 -5.00 -5.64 -4.70
N TRP A 165 -4.14 -6.56 -4.26
CA TRP A 165 -2.84 -6.79 -4.87
C TRP A 165 -2.96 -7.20 -6.35
N VAL A 166 -3.73 -8.27 -6.61
CA VAL A 166 -3.86 -8.85 -7.95
C VAL A 166 -4.62 -7.91 -8.88
N ASP A 167 -5.71 -7.30 -8.40
CA ASP A 167 -6.48 -6.30 -9.14
C ASP A 167 -5.61 -5.13 -9.61
N GLU A 168 -4.78 -4.58 -8.72
CA GLU A 168 -3.93 -3.45 -9.09
C GLU A 168 -2.74 -3.85 -9.95
N LEU A 169 -2.29 -5.10 -9.86
CA LEU A 169 -1.25 -5.63 -10.74
C LEU A 169 -1.79 -5.85 -12.17
N GLU A 170 -3.02 -6.36 -12.30
CA GLU A 170 -3.76 -6.50 -13.56
C GLU A 170 -3.91 -5.13 -14.25
N ASN A 171 -4.28 -4.10 -13.49
CA ASN A 171 -4.50 -2.75 -14.03
C ASN A 171 -3.28 -2.13 -14.71
N VAL A 172 -2.05 -2.62 -14.46
CA VAL A 172 -0.82 -2.01 -14.98
C VAL A 172 -0.28 -2.68 -16.24
N GLU A 173 -0.33 -4.01 -16.33
CA GLU A 173 0.20 -4.76 -17.48
C GLU A 173 -0.82 -5.74 -18.09
N GLY A 174 -1.92 -6.07 -17.38
CA GLY A 174 -2.97 -6.98 -17.87
C GLY A 174 -2.42 -8.30 -18.40
N ASP A 175 -2.78 -8.63 -19.63
CA ASP A 175 -2.38 -9.87 -20.33
C ASP A 175 -0.85 -9.97 -20.56
N GLU A 176 -0.10 -8.86 -20.48
CA GLU A 176 1.36 -8.89 -20.60
C GLU A 176 2.02 -9.71 -19.48
N TRP A 177 1.35 -9.91 -18.34
CA TRP A 177 1.84 -10.76 -17.26
C TRP A 177 1.96 -12.24 -17.64
N GLU A 178 1.27 -12.70 -18.70
CA GLU A 178 1.39 -14.08 -19.19
C GLU A 178 2.70 -14.35 -19.95
N LYS A 179 3.44 -13.29 -20.32
CA LYS A 179 4.69 -13.43 -21.07
C LYS A 179 5.78 -14.03 -20.19
N GLU A 180 6.52 -14.99 -20.76
CA GLU A 180 7.64 -15.67 -20.09
C GLU A 180 8.68 -14.71 -19.48
N GLU A 181 8.92 -13.58 -20.15
CA GLU A 181 9.88 -12.55 -19.69
C GLU A 181 9.47 -11.87 -18.37
N ASN A 182 8.18 -11.89 -18.02
CA ASN A 182 7.65 -11.27 -16.81
C ASN A 182 7.61 -12.22 -15.61
N LYS A 183 7.82 -13.53 -15.80
CA LYS A 183 7.75 -14.51 -14.70
C LYS A 183 8.77 -14.24 -13.59
N GLU A 184 10.03 -13.96 -13.93
CA GLU A 184 11.05 -13.65 -12.90
C GLU A 184 10.69 -12.39 -12.09
N THR A 185 10.11 -11.39 -12.77
CA THR A 185 9.62 -10.17 -12.13
C THR A 185 8.45 -10.47 -11.20
N LEU A 186 7.50 -11.28 -11.66
CA LEU A 186 6.32 -11.65 -10.91
C LEU A 186 6.67 -12.45 -9.65
N GLU A 187 7.56 -13.43 -9.77
CA GLU A 187 8.09 -14.20 -8.63
C GLU A 187 8.73 -13.29 -7.57
N LYS A 188 9.44 -12.25 -7.99
CA LYS A 188 9.95 -11.25 -7.04
C LYS A 188 8.81 -10.45 -6.43
N LEU A 189 7.89 -9.90 -7.23
CA LEU A 189 6.81 -9.07 -6.74
C LEU A 189 5.97 -9.77 -5.68
N VAL A 190 5.68 -11.07 -5.83
CA VAL A 190 4.85 -11.81 -4.87
C VAL A 190 5.58 -12.23 -3.59
N GLN A 191 6.92 -12.04 -3.49
CA GLN A 191 7.70 -12.44 -2.31
C GLN A 191 7.13 -11.97 -0.97
N PRO A 192 6.66 -10.72 -0.80
CA PRO A 192 6.06 -10.29 0.46
C PRO A 192 4.81 -11.09 0.84
N ILE A 193 4.00 -11.49 -0.15
CA ILE A 193 2.80 -12.31 0.05
C ILE A 193 3.21 -13.75 0.41
N GLU A 194 4.21 -14.31 -0.27
CA GLU A 194 4.74 -15.64 0.07
C GLU A 194 5.35 -15.68 1.48
N SER A 195 6.08 -14.63 1.85
CA SER A 195 6.60 -14.44 3.20
C SER A 195 5.46 -14.43 4.23
N MET A 196 4.36 -13.71 3.96
CA MET A 196 3.17 -13.69 4.82
C MET A 196 2.50 -15.07 4.91
N ALA A 197 2.36 -15.79 3.79
CA ALA A 197 1.77 -17.13 3.75
C ALA A 197 2.55 -18.16 4.57
N LYS A 198 3.89 -18.06 4.61
CA LYS A 198 4.78 -18.97 5.34
C LYS A 198 4.97 -18.57 6.80
N ASN A 199 5.19 -17.28 7.06
CA ASN A 199 5.71 -16.78 8.33
C ASN A 199 4.73 -15.91 9.12
N GLY A 200 3.53 -15.66 8.58
CA GLY A 200 2.51 -14.82 9.22
C GLY A 200 2.17 -15.33 10.62
N ASN A 201 2.14 -14.42 11.60
CA ASN A 201 1.97 -14.77 13.02
C ASN A 201 0.62 -15.42 13.34
N LEU A 202 -0.40 -15.14 12.52
CA LEU A 202 -1.77 -15.64 12.71
C LEU A 202 -2.17 -16.56 11.55
N LYS A 203 -2.82 -17.70 11.86
CA LYS A 203 -3.37 -18.62 10.85
C LYS A 203 -4.27 -17.90 9.83
N PRO A 204 -5.20 -17.01 10.24
CA PRO A 204 -6.00 -16.21 9.30
C PRO A 204 -5.18 -15.35 8.32
N LEU A 205 -4.05 -14.75 8.76
CA LEU A 205 -3.20 -13.96 7.87
C LEU A 205 -2.49 -14.84 6.83
N ARG A 206 -2.02 -16.02 7.27
CA ARG A 206 -1.42 -17.00 6.36
C ARG A 206 -2.44 -17.48 5.33
N ASN A 207 -3.68 -17.72 5.75
CA ASN A 207 -4.75 -18.15 4.86
C ASN A 207 -5.10 -17.07 3.83
N ALA A 208 -5.29 -15.82 4.24
CA ALA A 208 -5.55 -14.72 3.31
C ALA A 208 -4.39 -14.51 2.30
N ALA A 209 -3.14 -14.69 2.73
CA ALA A 209 -2.00 -14.66 1.80
C ALA A 209 -2.01 -15.83 0.81
N LYS A 210 -2.37 -17.04 1.26
CA LYS A 210 -2.55 -18.21 0.38
C LYS A 210 -3.69 -17.99 -0.61
N GLU A 211 -4.80 -17.40 -0.19
CA GLU A 211 -5.93 -17.02 -1.06
C GLU A 211 -5.50 -16.02 -2.13
N CYS A 212 -4.76 -14.98 -1.75
CA CYS A 212 -4.18 -14.03 -2.70
C CYS A 212 -3.26 -14.72 -3.73
N LEU A 213 -2.44 -15.68 -3.31
CA LEU A 213 -1.57 -16.46 -4.20
C LEU A 213 -2.35 -17.46 -5.07
N ALA A 214 -3.55 -17.85 -4.64
CA ALA A 214 -4.42 -18.79 -5.33
C ALA A 214 -5.36 -18.13 -6.35
N ASP A 215 -5.36 -16.79 -6.47
CA ASP A 215 -6.12 -16.06 -7.49
C ASP A 215 -5.79 -16.64 -8.89
N GLU A 216 -6.84 -16.96 -9.64
CA GLU A 216 -6.73 -17.65 -10.93
C GLU A 216 -5.86 -16.87 -11.93
N ARG A 217 -5.97 -15.53 -11.94
CA ARG A 217 -5.17 -14.66 -12.81
C ARG A 217 -3.70 -14.75 -12.42
N LEU A 218 -3.41 -14.62 -11.11
CA LEU A 218 -2.03 -14.67 -10.62
C LEU A 218 -1.38 -16.04 -10.87
N ARG A 219 -2.11 -17.14 -10.67
CA ARG A 219 -1.61 -18.49 -11.00
C ARG A 219 -1.31 -18.63 -12.49
N ALA A 220 -2.21 -18.14 -13.35
CA ALA A 220 -2.02 -18.16 -14.80
C ALA A 220 -0.77 -17.38 -15.22
N TRP A 221 -0.59 -16.15 -14.72
CA TRP A 221 0.60 -15.33 -14.99
C TRP A 221 1.91 -15.99 -14.52
N ARG A 222 1.86 -16.77 -13.43
CA ARG A 222 3.00 -17.55 -12.91
C ARG A 222 3.23 -18.86 -13.66
N GLY A 223 2.39 -19.22 -14.62
CA GLY A 223 2.46 -20.50 -15.34
C GLY A 223 2.18 -21.71 -14.44
N GLN A 224 1.40 -21.52 -13.37
CA GLN A 224 0.97 -22.59 -12.49
C GLN A 224 -0.32 -23.18 -13.05
N GLU A 225 -0.25 -24.39 -13.61
CA GLU A 225 -1.45 -25.08 -14.11
C GLU A 225 -2.50 -25.21 -13.00
N THR A 226 -3.77 -25.10 -13.37
CA THR A 226 -4.91 -25.30 -12.48
C THR A 226 -5.01 -26.78 -12.11
N GLU A 227 -4.11 -27.27 -11.25
CA GLU A 227 -4.45 -28.45 -10.47
C GLU A 227 -5.72 -28.10 -9.70
N VAL A 228 -6.81 -28.80 -10.04
CA VAL A 228 -8.10 -28.77 -9.36
C VAL A 228 -7.79 -28.81 -7.87
N ALA A 229 -8.21 -27.77 -7.14
CA ALA A 229 -7.93 -27.62 -5.73
C ALA A 229 -8.27 -28.93 -5.00
N SER A 230 -7.24 -29.65 -4.55
CA SER A 230 -7.42 -30.57 -3.44
C SER A 230 -7.92 -29.72 -2.28
N GLU A 231 -9.07 -30.07 -1.74
CA GLU A 231 -9.68 -29.44 -0.57
C GLU A 231 -8.61 -29.09 0.47
N PRO A 232 -8.69 -27.91 1.12
CA PRO A 232 -7.76 -27.60 2.19
C PRO A 232 -7.84 -28.71 3.22
N GLU A 233 -6.70 -29.34 3.54
CA GLU A 233 -6.61 -30.23 4.69
C GLU A 233 -7.16 -29.46 5.90
N GLU A 234 -8.32 -29.90 6.38
CA GLU A 234 -8.84 -29.53 7.69
C GLU A 234 -7.82 -30.05 8.71
N ASP A 235 -6.90 -29.17 9.12
CA ASP A 235 -6.24 -29.31 10.42
C ASP A 235 -7.33 -29.19 11.49
N ASP A 236 -8.00 -30.31 11.75
CA ASP A 236 -8.77 -30.61 12.95
C ASP A 236 -7.83 -30.59 14.15
N GLU A 237 -7.48 -29.40 14.62
CA GLU A 237 -7.21 -29.22 16.04
C GLU A 237 -8.55 -28.84 16.69
N GLU A 238 -9.28 -29.87 17.13
CA GLU A 238 -10.41 -29.77 18.05
C GLU A 238 -10.01 -28.85 19.22
N ALA A 239 -10.48 -27.61 19.19
CA ALA A 239 -10.51 -26.77 20.37
C ALA A 239 -11.58 -27.35 21.31
N GLU A 240 -11.13 -28.25 22.19
CA GLU A 240 -11.87 -28.85 23.29
C GLU A 240 -12.65 -27.75 24.04
N TRP A 241 -13.94 -27.64 23.72
CA TRP A 241 -14.86 -26.72 24.38
C TRP A 241 -15.18 -27.31 25.75
N GLY A 242 -14.38 -26.92 26.75
CA GLY A 242 -14.63 -27.21 28.16
C GLY A 242 -15.90 -26.49 28.62
N GLY A 243 -17.03 -27.18 28.50
CA GLY A 243 -18.33 -26.70 28.97
C GLY A 243 -18.30 -26.30 30.44
N PHE A 244 -19.05 -25.25 30.77
CA PHE A 244 -19.28 -24.86 32.16
C PHE A 244 -20.16 -25.93 32.84
N ALA A 245 -19.68 -26.48 33.95
CA ALA A 245 -20.53 -27.25 34.86
C ALA A 245 -21.40 -26.28 35.66
N ASP A 246 -22.70 -26.58 35.71
CA ASP A 246 -23.71 -25.93 36.57
C ASP A 246 -23.36 -26.01 38.06
#